data_AF-A0A5K1FV68-F1
#
_entry.id   AF-A0A5K1FV68-F1
#
_cell.length_a   1.000
_cell.length_b   1.000
_cell.length_c   1.000
_cell.angle_alpha   90.00
_cell.angle_beta   90.00
_cell.angle_gamma   90.00
#
_symmetry.space_group_name_H-M   'P 1'
#
loop_
_entity.id
_entity.type
_entity.pdbx_description
1 polymer ?
#
loop_
_entity_poly.entity_id
_entity_poly.type
_entity_poly.pdbx_seq_one_letter_code
_entity_poly.pdbx_strand_id
1 'polypeptide(L)' 'DDMELTLFNSSKDRFLKDWFLRPLLIMREQIKGLHLDDNEMHFFNKLIMTCDSEKLEDWSYGCFPSDDNIRKAQLQAIVR' A
#
# COMPACT_ATOMS: atom_id res chain seq x y z
N ASP A 1 -37.24 -16.02 -4.78
CA ASP A 1 -35.86 -15.87 -5.23
C ASP A 1 -34.92 -16.59 -4.29
N ASP A 2 -34.64 -17.85 -4.63
CA ASP A 2 -33.48 -18.59 -4.13
C ASP A 2 -32.23 -17.92 -4.71
N MET A 3 -31.57 -17.08 -3.92
CA MET A 3 -30.21 -16.67 -4.25
C MET A 3 -29.30 -17.88 -4.05
N GLU A 4 -28.88 -18.49 -5.17
CA GLU A 4 -27.82 -19.50 -5.14
C GLU A 4 -26.59 -18.92 -4.43
N LEU A 5 -26.29 -19.49 -3.27
CA LEU A 5 -25.03 -19.25 -2.56
C LEU A 5 -23.90 -19.87 -3.38
N THR A 6 -23.47 -19.17 -4.43
CA THR A 6 -22.19 -19.45 -5.07
C THR A 6 -21.06 -19.29 -4.03
N LEU A 7 -19.94 -19.98 -4.22
CA LEU A 7 -18.76 -19.90 -3.32
C LEU A 7 -18.31 -18.44 -3.05
N PHE A 8 -18.69 -17.54 -3.96
CA PHE A 8 -18.47 -16.09 -3.95
C PHE A 8 -19.48 -15.25 -3.14
N ASN A 9 -20.56 -15.84 -2.65
CA ASN A 9 -21.57 -15.17 -1.81
C ASN A 9 -21.45 -15.54 -0.32
N SER A 10 -20.44 -16.32 0.08
CA SER A 10 -20.25 -16.67 1.50
C SER A 10 -19.67 -15.50 2.30
N SER A 11 -20.01 -15.39 3.60
CA SER A 11 -19.53 -14.28 4.45
C SER A 11 -17.99 -14.21 4.54
N LYS A 12 -17.30 -15.33 4.32
CA LYS A 12 -15.83 -15.39 4.25
C LYS A 12 -15.27 -14.75 2.97
N ASP A 13 -15.99 -14.82 1.85
CA ASP A 13 -15.56 -14.22 0.58
C ASP A 13 -15.70 -12.68 0.63
N ARG A 14 -16.77 -12.17 1.25
CA ARG A 14 -16.94 -10.73 1.54
C ARG A 14 -15.79 -10.21 2.41
N PHE A 15 -15.40 -10.92 3.46
CA PHE A 15 -14.26 -10.54 4.29
C PHE A 15 -12.95 -10.49 3.48
N LEU A 16 -12.68 -11.54 2.70
CA LEU A 16 -11.44 -11.61 1.92
C LEU A 16 -11.39 -10.56 0.81
N LYS A 17 -12.46 -10.40 0.03
CA LYS A 17 -12.50 -9.44 -1.09
C LYS A 17 -12.64 -7.99 -0.62
N ASP A 18 -13.61 -7.72 0.24
CA ASP A 18 -13.99 -6.34 0.55
C ASP A 18 -13.19 -5.74 1.70
N TRP A 19 -12.69 -6.55 2.64
CA TRP A 19 -11.91 -6.04 3.77
C TRP A 19 -10.41 -6.27 3.63
N PHE A 20 -9.98 -7.46 3.21
CA PHE A 20 -8.55 -7.75 3.10
C PHE A 20 -7.95 -7.34 1.75
N LEU A 21 -8.56 -7.74 0.64
CA LEU A 21 -8.02 -7.50 -0.70
C LEU A 21 -8.24 -6.05 -1.15
N ARG A 22 -9.33 -5.40 -0.75
CA ARG A 22 -9.66 -4.04 -1.20
C ARG A 22 -8.58 -3.00 -0.85
N PRO A 23 -8.06 -2.91 0.39
CA PRO A 23 -6.94 -2.01 0.71
C PRO A 23 -5.67 -2.34 -0.08
N LEU A 24 -5.37 -3.63 -0.25
CA LEU A 24 -4.19 -4.08 -1.01
C LEU A 24 -4.29 -3.71 -2.50
N LEU A 25 -5.48 -3.81 -3.09
CA LEU A 25 -5.72 -3.42 -4.48
C LEU A 25 -5.59 -1.90 -4.67
N ILE A 26 -6.08 -1.11 -3.71
CA ILE A 26 -5.94 0.36 -3.72
C ILE A 26 -4.47 0.75 -3.61
N MET A 27 -3.72 0.19 -2.66
CA MET A 27 -2.28 0.45 -2.52
C MET A 27 -1.51 0.08 -3.79
N ARG A 28 -1.84 -1.07 -4.40
CA ARG A 28 -1.24 -1.49 -5.67
C ARG A 28 -1.50 -0.50 -6.79
N GLU A 29 -2.72 0.03 -6.89
CA GLU A 29 -3.07 1.02 -7.92
C GLU A 29 -2.38 2.36 -7.69
N GLN A 30 -2.30 2.82 -6.43
CA GLN A 30 -1.56 4.02 -6.06
C GLN A 30 -0.09 3.90 -6.44
N ILE A 31 0.57 2.79 -6.06
CA ILE A 31 1.99 2.54 -6.38
C ILE A 31 2.21 2.51 -7.89
N LYS A 32 1.32 1.86 -8.66
CA LYS A 32 1.41 1.84 -10.13
C LYS A 32 1.28 3.22 -10.75
N GLY A 33 0.40 4.07 -10.20
CA GLY A 33 0.19 5.43 -10.69
C GLY A 33 1.37 6.38 -10.47
N LEU A 34 2.26 6.06 -9.52
CA LEU A 34 3.44 6.90 -9.26
C LEU A 34 4.59 6.72 -10.24
N HIS A 35 4.59 5.66 -11.08
CA HIS A 35 5.70 5.38 -12.01
C HIS A 35 7.06 5.48 -11.30
N LEU A 36 7.27 4.63 -10.29
CA LEU A 36 8.48 4.65 -9.48
C LEU A 36 9.71 4.25 -10.30
N ASP A 37 10.83 4.94 -10.05
CA ASP A 37 12.16 4.52 -10.52
C ASP A 37 12.70 3.35 -9.69
N ASP A 38 13.69 2.62 -10.21
CA ASP A 38 14.32 1.49 -9.52
C ASP A 38 14.85 1.86 -8.13
N ASN A 39 15.39 3.08 -7.96
CA ASN A 39 15.88 3.56 -6.67
C ASN A 39 14.76 3.76 -5.65
N GLU A 40 13.63 4.30 -6.09
CA GLU A 40 12.46 4.54 -5.24
C GLU A 40 11.80 3.21 -4.85
N MET A 41 11.74 2.26 -5.79
CA MET A 41 11.26 0.90 -5.54
C MET A 41 12.15 0.17 -4.54
N HIS A 42 13.47 0.30 -4.65
CA HIS A 42 14.41 -0.27 -3.68
C HIS A 42 14.25 0.34 -2.29
N PHE A 43 14.03 1.65 -2.20
CA PHE A 43 13.72 2.33 -0.95
C PHE A 43 12.45 1.80 -0.30
N PHE A 44 11.35 1.66 -1.06
CA PHE A 44 10.11 1.07 -0.53
C PHE A 44 10.31 -0.37 -0.04
N ASN A 45 11.02 -1.20 -0.79
CA ASN A 45 11.32 -2.57 -0.36
C ASN A 45 12.11 -2.57 0.96
N LYS A 46 13.16 -1.76 1.06
CA LYS A 46 13.93 -1.62 2.29
C LYS A 46 13.05 -1.14 3.45
N LEU A 47 12.24 -0.11 3.21
CA LEU A 47 11.34 0.49 4.18
C LEU A 47 10.33 -0.53 4.74
N ILE A 48 9.74 -1.35 3.87
CA ILE A 48 8.83 -2.44 4.26
C ILE A 48 9.58 -3.49 5.09
N MET A 49 10.79 -3.88 4.67
CA MET A 49 11.59 -4.90 5.37
C MET A 49 12.13 -4.44 6.72
N THR A 50 12.39 -3.14 6.89
CA THR A 50 12.92 -2.55 8.13
C THR A 50 11.84 -1.89 8.99
N CYS A 51 10.56 -2.04 8.63
CA CYS A 51 9.47 -1.46 9.39
C CYS A 51 9.28 -2.22 10.71
N ASP A 52 9.75 -1.64 11.82
CA ASP A 52 9.27 -2.00 13.15
C ASP A 52 7.91 -1.33 13.37
N SER A 53 6.86 -2.14 13.52
CA SER A 53 5.47 -1.70 13.73
C SER A 53 5.25 -0.83 14.98
N GLU A 54 6.27 -0.69 15.83
CA GLU A 54 6.21 0.05 17.10
C GLU A 54 6.37 1.58 16.93
N LYS A 55 6.97 2.06 15.83
CA LYS A 55 7.25 3.51 15.66
C LYS A 55 6.94 4.02 14.25
N LEU A 56 5.65 4.10 13.95
CA LEU A 56 5.12 4.79 12.76
C LEU A 56 5.50 6.29 12.71
N GLU A 57 5.83 6.91 13.84
CA GLU A 57 6.22 8.33 13.90
C GLU A 57 7.62 8.59 13.33
N ASP A 58 8.54 7.62 13.43
CA ASP A 58 9.91 7.72 12.92
C ASP A 58 9.96 7.66 11.37
N TRP A 59 8.89 7.20 10.72
CA TRP A 59 8.77 7.20 9.26
C TRP A 59 8.76 8.61 8.65
N SER A 60 8.44 9.64 9.44
CA SER A 60 8.38 11.04 8.97
C SER A 60 9.76 11.66 8.68
N TYR A 61 10.85 11.03 9.14
CA TYR A 61 12.22 11.55 9.01
C TYR A 61 13.07 10.82 7.96
N GLY A 62 12.49 9.84 7.26
CA GLY A 62 13.18 9.14 6.18
C GLY A 62 13.53 10.08 5.03
N CYS A 63 14.82 10.18 4.69
CA CYS A 63 15.30 10.86 3.49
C CYS A 63 14.81 10.08 2.26
N PHE A 64 13.61 10.39 1.78
CA PHE A 64 13.10 9.88 0.51
C PHE A 64 14.14 10.18 -0.58
N PRO A 65 14.50 9.21 -1.43
CA PRO A 65 15.64 9.29 -2.36
C PRO A 65 15.36 10.17 -3.59
N SER A 66 14.70 11.31 -3.40
CA SER A 66 14.38 12.27 -4.47
C SER A 66 14.65 13.69 -4.01
N ASP A 67 15.33 14.48 -4.83
CA ASP A 67 15.57 15.90 -4.55
C ASP A 67 14.31 16.78 -4.74
N ASP A 68 13.30 16.26 -5.45
CA ASP A 68 12.04 16.96 -5.68
C ASP A 68 11.08 16.83 -4.49
N ASN A 69 10.73 17.97 -3.88
CA ASN A 69 9.79 18.05 -2.78
C ASN A 69 8.39 17.52 -3.13
N ILE A 70 7.95 17.65 -4.38
CA ILE A 70 6.67 17.10 -4.85
C ILE A 70 6.74 15.57 -4.83
N ARG A 71 7.84 15.01 -5.35
CA ARG A 71 8.08 13.57 -5.38
C ARG A 71 8.16 12.99 -3.97
N LYS A 72 8.89 13.65 -3.06
CA LYS A 72 8.93 13.27 -1.64
C LYS A 72 7.53 13.22 -1.01
N ALA A 73 6.70 14.25 -1.24
CA ALA A 73 5.34 14.30 -0.72
C ALA A 73 4.45 13.18 -1.30
N GLN A 74 4.60 12.87 -2.60
CA GLN A 74 3.88 11.76 -3.24
C GLN A 74 4.27 10.40 -2.63
N LEU A 75 5.56 10.16 -2.41
CA LEU A 75 6.06 8.93 -1.77
C LEU A 75 5.55 8.81 -0.33
N GLN A 76 5.56 9.91 0.43
CA GLN A 76 5.02 9.97 1.78
C GLN A 76 3.52 9.71 1.84
N ALA A 77 2.75 10.11 0.83
CA ALA A 77 1.30 9.93 0.79
C ALA A 77 0.85 8.46 0.59
N ILE A 78 1.70 7.59 0.03
CA ILE A 78 1.39 6.14 -0.09
C ILE A 78 1.57 5.43 1.25
N VAL A 79 2.52 5.92 2.03
CA VAL A 79 2.95 5.34 3.29
C VAL A 79 1.97 5.58 4.44
N ARG A 80 1.22 6.68 4.37
CA ARG A 80 0.41 7.23 5.46
C ARG A 80 -1.07 6.89 5.29
#